data_AF-A0A3B0MQF6-F1
#
_entry.id   AF-A0A3B0MQF6-F1
#
_cell.length_a   1.000
_cell.length_b   1.000
_cell.length_c   1.000
_cell.angle_alpha   90.00
_cell.angle_beta   90.00
_cell.angle_gamma   90.00
#
_symmetry.space_group_name_H-M   'P 1'
#
loop_
_entity.id
_entity.type
_entity.pdbx_description
1 polymer ?
#
loop_
_entity_poly.entity_id
_entity_poly.type
_entity_poly.pdbx_seq_one_letter_code
_entity_poly.pdbx_strand_id
1 'polypeptide(L)'
;MIPPTAQKDKFGQGKNGYTNGDPTTGTKATDANSDIWDVLQEEICTVVERSGIRLDKSQHDQLYHAIKKLSETEANKAKLALVDGATADLNTLNKLAKALGNDAKFLETVIHLLNQKLAKNQNEADIPDKNLFLKNFDLLEKVKSKRFVYLCWRYQW
;
A
#
# COMPACT_ATOMS: atom_id res chain seq x y z
N MET A 1 1.29 41.20 18.21
CA MET A 1 1.99 42.42 18.67
C MET A 1 0.94 43.45 19.03
N ILE A 2 1.02 44.08 20.21
CA ILE A 2 -0.04 44.94 20.74
C ILE A 2 0.52 46.38 20.78
N PRO A 3 -0.06 47.34 20.05
CA PRO A 3 0.39 48.73 20.07
C PRO A 3 0.22 49.37 21.46
N PRO A 4 1.03 50.38 21.82
CA PRO A 4 0.97 51.05 23.13
C PRO A 4 -0.41 51.65 23.46
N THR A 5 -1.18 52.00 22.44
CA THR A 5 -2.53 52.55 22.51
C THR A 5 -3.64 51.48 22.47
N ALA A 6 -3.29 50.20 22.62
CA ALA A 6 -4.29 49.14 22.71
C ALA A 6 -5.06 49.23 24.02
N GLN A 7 -6.34 48.85 23.98
CA GLN A 7 -7.16 48.71 25.17
C GLN A 7 -6.67 47.52 26.01
N LYS A 8 -6.34 47.80 27.26
CA LYS A 8 -5.92 46.78 28.23
C LYS A 8 -7.03 45.77 28.50
N ASP A 9 -6.68 44.49 28.58
CA ASP A 9 -7.55 43.37 28.97
C ASP A 9 -8.87 43.25 28.17
N LYS A 10 -8.91 43.76 26.93
CA LYS A 10 -10.11 43.76 26.08
C LYS A 10 -10.74 42.37 25.90
N PHE A 11 -9.92 41.31 25.85
CA PHE A 11 -10.37 39.93 25.68
C PHE A 11 -10.09 39.06 26.92
N GLY A 12 -9.93 39.67 28.10
CA GLY A 12 -9.58 39.01 29.36
C GLY A 12 -8.19 39.39 29.87
N GLN A 13 -7.84 38.94 31.08
CA GLN A 13 -6.58 39.31 31.75
C GLN A 13 -5.36 39.01 30.87
N GLY A 14 -4.52 40.03 30.65
CA GLY A 14 -3.34 40.01 29.80
C GLY A 14 -3.62 40.06 28.29
N LYS A 15 -4.88 40.04 27.86
CA LYS A 15 -5.27 40.02 26.44
C LYS A 15 -5.78 41.38 26.00
N ASN A 16 -4.84 42.28 25.74
CA ASN A 16 -5.14 43.62 25.22
C ASN A 16 -5.64 43.53 23.77
N GLY A 17 -6.36 44.56 23.30
CA GLY A 17 -6.92 44.59 21.94
C GLY A 17 -7.08 45.98 21.36
N TYR A 18 -7.28 46.06 20.05
CA TYR A 18 -7.50 47.31 19.32
C TYR A 18 -8.78 48.03 19.81
N THR A 19 -8.75 49.35 19.91
CA THR A 19 -9.91 50.20 20.22
C THR A 19 -10.04 51.34 19.21
N ASN A 20 -11.26 51.76 18.90
CA ASN A 20 -11.52 52.96 18.08
C ASN A 20 -11.31 54.25 18.89
N GLY A 21 -10.94 54.14 20.16
CA GLY A 21 -10.96 55.25 21.09
C GLY A 21 -12.38 55.63 21.46
N ASP A 22 -12.49 56.69 22.24
CA ASP A 22 -13.75 57.28 22.64
C ASP A 22 -13.53 58.81 22.80
N PRO A 23 -14.05 59.61 21.85
CA PRO A 23 -13.90 61.07 21.88
C PRO A 23 -14.56 61.72 23.11
N THR A 24 -15.56 61.07 23.72
CA THR A 24 -16.29 61.61 24.87
C THR A 24 -15.52 61.45 26.18
N THR A 25 -14.65 60.44 26.25
CA THR A 25 -13.79 60.17 27.41
C THR A 25 -12.32 60.57 27.18
N GLY A 26 -11.98 61.05 25.98
CA GLY A 26 -10.61 61.41 25.61
C GLY A 26 -9.68 60.22 25.34
N THR A 27 -10.24 59.01 25.26
CA THR A 27 -9.48 57.79 24.95
C THR A 27 -9.07 57.80 23.47
N LYS A 28 -7.78 57.74 23.17
CA LYS A 28 -7.30 57.69 21.78
C LYS A 28 -7.59 56.33 21.14
N ALA A 29 -7.80 56.36 19.83
CA ALA A 29 -7.84 55.14 19.03
C ALA A 29 -6.50 54.42 19.08
N THR A 30 -6.53 53.12 18.81
CA THR A 30 -5.31 52.36 18.65
C THR A 30 -4.63 52.72 17.34
N ASP A 31 -3.40 53.23 17.43
CA ASP A 31 -2.60 53.55 16.26
C ASP A 31 -2.09 52.27 15.59
N ALA A 32 -2.62 51.96 14.41
CA ALA A 32 -2.09 50.93 13.52
C ALA A 32 -0.92 51.53 12.73
N ASN A 33 0.28 51.50 13.31
CA ASN A 33 1.51 52.04 12.72
C ASN A 33 2.23 51.01 11.81
N SER A 34 3.32 51.44 11.16
CA SER A 34 4.13 50.58 10.28
C SER A 34 4.53 49.27 10.93
N ASP A 35 4.91 49.27 12.21
CA ASP A 35 5.38 48.06 12.90
C ASP A 35 4.36 46.90 12.85
N ILE A 36 3.06 47.21 12.94
CA ILE A 36 2.00 46.18 12.89
C ILE A 36 1.79 45.67 11.47
N TRP A 37 1.82 46.58 10.49
CA TRP A 37 1.64 46.22 9.08
C TRP A 37 2.84 45.46 8.54
N ASP A 38 4.05 45.81 8.95
CA ASP A 38 5.29 45.13 8.59
C ASP A 38 5.29 43.70 9.13
N VAL A 39 4.85 43.48 10.37
CA VAL A 39 4.73 42.13 10.95
C VAL A 39 3.67 41.29 10.23
N LEU A 40 2.49 41.86 9.95
CA LEU A 40 1.45 41.14 9.21
C LEU A 40 1.92 40.77 7.80
N GLN A 41 2.64 41.68 7.14
CA GLN A 41 3.25 41.41 5.84
C GLN A 41 4.27 40.27 5.97
N GLU A 42 5.17 40.32 6.94
CA GLU A 42 6.20 39.29 7.13
C GLU A 42 5.60 37.91 7.40
N GLU A 43 4.56 37.80 8.22
CA GLU A 43 3.87 36.52 8.49
C GLU A 43 3.22 35.95 7.21
N ILE A 44 2.54 36.78 6.42
CA ILE A 44 1.92 36.35 5.16
C ILE A 44 2.98 35.98 4.12
N CYS A 45 4.01 36.81 3.97
CA CYS A 45 5.14 36.58 3.07
C CYS A 45 5.88 35.28 3.43
N THR A 46 6.11 35.03 4.72
CA THR A 46 6.74 33.80 5.21
C THR A 46 5.98 32.56 4.76
N VAL A 47 4.64 32.56 4.84
CA VAL A 47 3.84 31.42 4.37
C VAL A 47 4.01 31.19 2.87
N VAL A 48 4.01 32.28 2.08
CA VAL A 48 4.19 32.22 0.63
C VAL A 48 5.57 31.67 0.27
N GLU A 49 6.62 32.19 0.88
CA GLU A 49 8.00 31.76 0.63
C GLU A 49 8.24 30.32 1.08
N ARG A 50 7.68 29.89 2.22
CA ARG A 50 7.76 28.50 2.69
C ARG A 50 7.09 27.51 1.75
N SER A 51 6.07 27.94 1.00
CA SER A 51 5.49 27.12 -0.07
C SER A 51 6.38 27.04 -1.32
N GLY A 52 7.50 27.78 -1.36
CA GLY A 52 8.40 27.90 -2.50
C GLY A 52 7.84 28.77 -3.63
N ILE A 53 6.92 29.67 -3.32
CA ILE A 53 6.43 30.70 -4.25
C ILE A 53 7.25 31.98 -4.02
N ARG A 54 7.66 32.63 -5.10
CA ARG A 54 8.35 33.92 -5.02
C ARG A 54 7.32 35.04 -4.86
N LEU A 55 7.59 35.98 -3.96
CA LEU A 55 6.73 37.16 -3.76
C LEU A 55 6.63 38.01 -5.04
N ASP A 56 5.40 38.43 -5.35
CA ASP A 56 5.05 39.24 -6.51
C ASP A 56 4.03 40.31 -6.09
N LYS A 57 4.45 41.57 -6.13
CA LYS A 57 3.62 42.72 -5.72
C LYS A 57 2.42 42.95 -6.63
N SER A 58 2.44 42.43 -7.85
CA SER A 58 1.30 42.52 -8.78
C SER A 58 0.25 41.42 -8.53
N GLN A 59 0.58 40.44 -7.70
CA GLN A 59 -0.26 39.30 -7.40
C GLN A 59 -0.88 39.43 -5.99
N HIS A 60 -2.22 39.42 -5.92
CA HIS A 60 -2.96 39.61 -4.68
C HIS A 60 -3.62 38.32 -4.15
N ASP A 61 -3.25 37.16 -4.69
CA ASP A 61 -3.76 35.83 -4.30
C ASP A 61 -2.63 34.85 -3.90
N GLN A 62 -1.41 35.34 -3.61
CA GLN A 62 -0.25 34.49 -3.32
C GLN A 62 -0.44 33.57 -2.11
N LEU A 63 -1.09 34.07 -1.05
CA LEU A 63 -1.38 33.27 0.14
C LEU A 63 -2.30 32.09 -0.18
N TYR A 64 -3.27 32.28 -1.07
CA TYR A 64 -4.17 31.21 -1.52
C TYR A 64 -3.38 30.10 -2.24
N HIS A 65 -2.53 30.48 -3.20
CA HIS A 65 -1.68 29.51 -3.92
C HIS A 65 -0.71 28.79 -2.99
N ALA A 66 -0.15 29.50 -2.01
CA ALA A 66 0.77 28.94 -1.03
C ALA A 66 0.10 27.86 -0.17
N ILE A 67 -1.07 28.14 0.38
CA ILE A 67 -1.84 27.19 1.20
C ILE A 67 -2.21 25.95 0.36
N LYS A 68 -2.68 26.14 -0.87
CA LYS A 68 -2.99 25.04 -1.78
C LYS A 68 -1.77 24.14 -2.01
N LYS A 69 -0.62 24.72 -2.33
CA LYS A 69 0.62 23.99 -2.61
C LYS A 69 1.17 23.27 -1.37
N LEU A 70 1.09 23.89 -0.19
CA LEU A 70 1.48 23.25 1.07
C LEU A 70 0.59 22.05 1.38
N SER A 71 -0.72 22.17 1.19
CA SER A 71 -1.66 21.06 1.37
C SER A 71 -1.36 19.88 0.42
N GLU A 72 -1.11 20.18 -0.86
CA GLU A 72 -0.70 19.18 -1.85
C GLU A 72 0.63 18.50 -1.47
N THR A 73 1.59 19.26 -0.94
CA THR A 73 2.89 18.74 -0.50
C THR A 73 2.74 17.72 0.64
N GLU A 74 1.93 18.04 1.65
CA GLU A 74 1.70 17.13 2.77
C GLU A 74 0.88 15.89 2.35
N ALA A 75 -0.12 16.07 1.48
CA ALA A 75 -0.87 14.94 0.91
C ALA A 75 0.04 13.99 0.11
N ASN A 76 0.98 14.54 -0.67
CA ASN A 76 1.94 13.76 -1.44
C ASN A 76 2.93 13.01 -0.53
N LYS A 77 3.40 13.63 0.56
CA LYS A 77 4.25 12.92 1.56
C LYS A 77 3.51 11.73 2.17
N ALA A 78 2.25 11.92 2.57
CA ALA A 78 1.43 10.84 3.12
C ALA A 78 1.22 9.71 2.09
N LYS A 79 0.96 10.07 0.82
CA LYS A 79 0.84 9.10 -0.27
C LYS A 79 2.13 8.31 -0.47
N LEU A 80 3.29 8.96 -0.46
CA LEU A 80 4.58 8.29 -0.58
C LEU A 80 4.81 7.31 0.57
N ALA A 81 4.54 7.71 1.82
CA ALA A 81 4.67 6.82 2.97
C ALA A 81 3.76 5.58 2.87
N LEU A 82 2.52 5.76 2.37
CA LEU A 82 1.60 4.63 2.12
C LEU A 82 2.10 3.71 1.01
N VAL A 83 2.63 4.28 -0.09
CA VAL A 83 3.19 3.50 -1.20
C VAL A 83 4.42 2.72 -0.73
N ASP A 84 5.35 3.36 -0.02
CA ASP A 84 6.57 2.71 0.49
C ASP A 84 6.24 1.53 1.41
N GLY A 85 5.28 1.68 2.32
CA GLY A 85 4.78 0.58 3.14
C GLY A 85 4.13 -0.53 2.30
N ALA A 86 3.30 -0.16 1.32
CA ALA A 86 2.63 -1.13 0.45
C ALA A 86 3.59 -1.87 -0.50
N THR A 87 4.75 -1.30 -0.86
CA THR A 87 5.71 -1.98 -1.73
C THR A 87 6.28 -3.26 -1.10
N ALA A 88 6.44 -3.32 0.21
CA ALA A 88 6.89 -4.52 0.92
C ALA A 88 5.86 -5.65 0.82
N ASP A 89 4.58 -5.33 1.01
CA ASP A 89 3.46 -6.28 0.92
C ASP A 89 3.24 -6.73 -0.53
N LEU A 90 3.26 -5.79 -1.49
CA LEU A 90 3.12 -6.08 -2.92
C LEU A 90 4.27 -6.97 -3.42
N ASN A 91 5.51 -6.71 -2.98
CA ASN A 91 6.66 -7.56 -3.27
C ASN A 91 6.46 -8.98 -2.72
N THR A 92 5.86 -9.11 -1.54
CA THR A 92 5.58 -10.40 -0.91
C THR A 92 4.49 -11.17 -1.66
N LEU A 93 3.37 -10.52 -1.99
CA LEU A 93 2.29 -11.14 -2.78
C LEU A 93 2.76 -11.55 -4.17
N ASN A 94 3.55 -10.71 -4.86
CA ASN A 94 4.11 -11.05 -6.17
C ASN A 94 5.10 -12.23 -6.11
N LYS A 95 5.91 -12.31 -5.04
CA LYS A 95 6.80 -13.47 -4.81
C LYS A 95 6.00 -14.75 -4.56
N LEU A 96 4.93 -14.69 -3.75
CA LEU A 96 4.05 -15.83 -3.50
C LEU A 96 3.32 -16.29 -4.76
N ALA A 97 2.76 -15.36 -5.54
CA ALA A 97 2.09 -15.67 -6.81
C ALA A 97 3.04 -16.35 -7.81
N LYS A 98 4.27 -15.83 -7.93
CA LYS A 98 5.33 -16.47 -8.72
C LYS A 98 5.74 -17.84 -8.19
N ALA A 99 5.85 -18.02 -6.88
CA ALA A 99 6.19 -19.31 -6.27
C ALA A 99 5.11 -20.38 -6.52
N LEU A 100 3.85 -19.97 -6.67
CA LEU A 100 2.73 -20.82 -7.09
C LEU A 100 2.58 -20.91 -8.62
N GLY A 101 3.52 -20.34 -9.38
CA GLY A 101 3.56 -20.44 -10.84
C GLY A 101 2.59 -19.52 -11.60
N ASN A 102 1.96 -18.54 -10.94
CA ASN A 102 0.92 -17.69 -11.54
C ASN A 102 -0.20 -18.50 -12.25
N ASP A 103 -0.46 -19.72 -11.80
CA ASP A 103 -1.42 -20.61 -12.44
C ASP A 103 -2.80 -20.47 -11.79
N ALA A 104 -3.74 -19.86 -12.51
CA ALA A 104 -5.14 -19.73 -12.08
C ALA A 104 -5.81 -21.09 -11.82
N LYS A 105 -5.26 -22.15 -12.41
CA LYS A 105 -5.71 -23.54 -12.29
C LYS A 105 -4.77 -24.39 -11.45
N PHE A 106 -3.89 -23.79 -10.65
CA PHE A 106 -2.94 -24.53 -9.81
C PHE A 106 -3.60 -25.68 -9.03
N LEU A 107 -4.75 -25.40 -8.39
CA LEU A 107 -5.52 -26.41 -7.66
C LEU A 107 -6.10 -27.50 -8.58
N GLU A 108 -6.61 -27.14 -9.76
CA GLU A 108 -7.10 -28.11 -10.75
C GLU A 108 -5.94 -29.02 -11.23
N THR A 109 -4.79 -28.44 -11.53
CA THR A 109 -3.58 -29.15 -11.97
C THR A 109 -3.10 -30.13 -10.89
N VAL A 110 -3.00 -29.68 -9.63
CA VAL A 110 -2.59 -30.52 -8.50
C VAL A 110 -3.60 -31.67 -8.30
N ILE A 111 -4.89 -31.39 -8.33
CA ILE A 111 -5.94 -32.42 -8.22
C ILE A 111 -5.85 -33.42 -9.38
N HIS A 112 -5.63 -32.94 -10.61
CA HIS A 112 -5.48 -33.80 -11.77
C HIS A 112 -4.27 -34.73 -11.64
N LEU A 113 -3.10 -34.20 -11.26
CA LEU A 113 -1.89 -34.99 -11.04
C LEU A 113 -2.04 -36.01 -9.91
N LEU A 114 -2.77 -35.68 -8.85
CA LEU A 114 -3.08 -36.61 -7.76
C LEU A 114 -4.01 -37.74 -8.22
N ASN A 115 -5.04 -37.41 -9.00
CA ASN A 115 -5.98 -38.39 -9.53
C ASN A 115 -5.37 -39.32 -10.60
N GLN A 116 -4.22 -38.96 -11.18
CA GLN A 116 -3.44 -39.84 -12.06
C GLN A 116 -2.59 -40.88 -11.31
N LYS A 117 -2.42 -40.75 -9.98
CA LYS A 117 -1.71 -41.75 -9.18
C LYS A 117 -2.58 -43.00 -9.00
N LEU A 118 -1.92 -44.14 -8.81
CA LEU A 118 -2.60 -45.41 -8.56
C LEU A 118 -3.45 -45.33 -7.29
N ALA A 119 -4.72 -45.73 -7.40
CA ALA A 119 -5.69 -45.74 -6.32
C ALA A 119 -5.52 -46.98 -5.44
N LYS A 120 -5.33 -46.78 -4.13
CA LYS A 120 -5.07 -47.88 -3.18
C LYS A 120 -6.17 -48.95 -3.16
N ASN A 121 -7.43 -48.54 -3.33
CA ASN A 121 -8.56 -49.46 -3.33
C ASN A 121 -8.76 -50.22 -4.65
N GLN A 122 -8.07 -49.83 -5.72
CA GLN A 122 -8.10 -50.54 -7.01
C GLN A 122 -7.16 -51.74 -7.01
N ASN A 123 -6.28 -51.89 -6.02
CA ASN A 123 -5.35 -53.01 -5.89
C ASN A 123 -4.67 -53.35 -7.23
N GLU A 124 -4.03 -52.36 -7.86
CA GLU A 124 -3.28 -52.50 -9.12
C GLU A 124 -4.15 -52.76 -10.37
N ALA A 125 -5.49 -52.72 -10.25
CA ALA A 125 -6.39 -52.86 -11.39
C ALA A 125 -6.26 -51.70 -12.40
N ASP A 126 -5.88 -50.52 -11.90
CA ASP A 126 -5.72 -49.26 -12.62
C ASP A 126 -4.33 -49.06 -13.23
N ILE A 127 -3.44 -50.06 -13.16
CA ILE A 127 -2.18 -50.05 -13.90
C ILE A 127 -2.47 -50.15 -15.41
N PRO A 128 -2.09 -49.16 -16.23
CA PRO A 128 -2.43 -49.15 -17.66
C PRO A 128 -1.75 -50.27 -18.46
N ASP A 129 -0.48 -50.56 -18.17
CA ASP A 129 0.28 -51.63 -18.81
C ASP A 129 0.94 -52.53 -17.76
N LYS A 130 0.26 -53.63 -17.46
CA LYS A 130 0.74 -54.64 -16.50
C LYS A 130 1.98 -55.39 -16.98
N ASN A 131 2.16 -55.55 -18.30
CA ASN A 131 3.33 -56.25 -18.83
C ASN A 131 4.59 -55.38 -18.72
N LEU A 132 4.47 -54.09 -19.04
CA LEU A 132 5.56 -53.12 -18.83
C LEU A 132 5.87 -52.98 -17.33
N PHE A 133 4.85 -52.93 -16.47
CA PHE A 133 5.04 -52.94 -15.02
C PHE A 133 5.85 -54.17 -14.57
N LEU A 134 5.43 -55.37 -14.96
CA LEU A 134 6.16 -56.61 -14.64
C LEU A 134 7.58 -56.65 -15.25
N LYS A 135 7.79 -56.05 -16.41
CA LYS A 135 9.11 -55.93 -17.04
C LYS A 135 10.03 -55.01 -16.22
N ASN A 136 9.52 -53.86 -15.77
CA ASN A 136 10.28 -52.90 -14.96
C ASN A 136 10.72 -53.49 -13.61
N PHE A 137 10.02 -54.52 -13.11
CA PHE A 137 10.39 -55.27 -11.91
C PHE A 137 11.15 -56.58 -12.20
N ASP A 138 11.55 -56.85 -13.44
CA ASP A 138 12.21 -58.10 -13.84
C ASP A 138 11.42 -59.38 -13.48
N LEU A 139 10.09 -59.30 -13.56
CA LEU A 139 9.15 -60.38 -13.24
C LEU A 139 8.48 -60.98 -14.48
N LEU A 140 8.49 -60.28 -15.62
CA LEU A 140 7.73 -60.68 -16.81
C LEU A 140 8.07 -62.11 -17.29
N GLU A 141 9.36 -62.41 -17.45
CA GLU A 141 9.80 -63.75 -17.90
C GLU A 141 9.55 -64.84 -16.85
N LYS A 142 9.63 -64.51 -15.56
CA LYS A 142 9.31 -65.44 -14.46
C LYS A 142 7.83 -65.84 -14.49
N VAL A 143 6.94 -64.88 -14.74
CA VAL A 143 5.49 -65.13 -14.85
C VAL A 143 5.16 -65.95 -16.08
N LYS A 144 5.72 -65.60 -17.25
CA LYS A 144 5.54 -66.36 -18.50
C LYS A 144 5.99 -67.81 -18.35
N SER A 145 7.17 -68.04 -17.78
CA SER A 145 7.71 -69.38 -17.53
C SER A 145 6.78 -70.19 -16.62
N LYS A 146 6.36 -69.65 -15.48
CA LYS A 146 5.41 -70.35 -14.58
C LYS A 146 4.09 -70.70 -15.26
N ARG A 147 3.54 -69.79 -16.07
CA ARG A 147 2.29 -70.01 -16.80
C ARG A 147 2.44 -71.08 -17.88
N PHE A 148 3.56 -71.09 -18.60
CA PHE A 148 3.89 -72.13 -19.57
C PHE A 148 3.97 -73.51 -18.90
N VAL A 149 4.71 -73.63 -17.81
CA VAL A 149 4.83 -74.88 -17.04
C VAL A 149 3.47 -75.37 -16.55
N TYR A 150 2.61 -74.47 -16.05
CA TYR A 150 1.27 -74.82 -15.60
C TYR A 150 0.36 -75.32 -16.74
N LEU A 151 0.46 -74.70 -17.92
CA LEU A 151 -0.27 -75.14 -19.11
C LEU A 151 0.22 -76.51 -19.59
N CYS A 152 1.53 -76.75 -19.63
CA CYS A 152 2.08 -78.07 -19.94
C CYS A 152 1.51 -79.14 -19.00
N TRP A 153 1.51 -78.89 -17.69
CA TRP A 153 0.92 -79.82 -16.71
C TRP A 153 -0.59 -80.04 -16.86
N ARG A 154 -1.35 -79.00 -17.22
CA ARG A 154 -2.82 -79.08 -17.34
C ARG A 154 -3.29 -79.86 -18.58
N TYR A 155 -2.49 -79.91 -19.65
CA TYR A 155 -2.84 -80.56 -20.92
C TYR A 155 -2.14 -81.91 -21.12
N GLN A 156 -1.55 -82.49 -20.06
CA GLN A 156 -0.86 -83.79 -20.10
C GLN A 156 -1.63 -84.94 -19.43
N TRP A 157 -2.96 -84.78 -19.28
CA TRP A 157 -3.93 -85.82 -18.99
C TRP A 157 -5.12 -85.72 -19.94
#